data_AF-A0A1R4JJX4-F1
#
_entry.id   AF-A0A1R4JJX4-F1
#
_cell.length_a   1.000
_cell.length_b   1.000
_cell.length_c   1.000
_cell.angle_alpha   90.00
_cell.angle_beta   90.00
_cell.angle_gamma   90.00
#
_symmetry.space_group_name_H-M   'P 1'
#
loop_
_entity.id
_entity.type
_entity.pdbx_description
1 polymer ?
#
loop_
_entity_poly.entity_id
_entity_poly.type
_entity_poly.pdbx_seq_one_letter_code
_entity_poly.pdbx_strand_id
1 'polypeptide(L)'
;MWPSVRASVDEATSVRVSGDVRQGEGTIDVELAGALDDSSYAGRLIEQKGTVEVIAADDTTFIRPDEKFVSAKGGETFKDVDPGLWISVPSGRDGAFSMSTFYEGFVSALPEADAFGGQEPQAETLRLDGEQVFKYSDVDAGDGHVSLYINQDDELVRLEVDGESDSKDGPAGTIDFRDWNEVPPTEAPPEDQIYQRPGF
;
A
#
# COMPACT_ATOMS: atom_id res chain seq x y z
N MET A 1 -21.94 -11.00 -5.12
CA MET A 1 -20.63 -11.02 -4.43
C MET A 1 -19.84 -9.77 -4.79
N TRP A 2 -19.23 -9.66 -5.98
CA TRP A 2 -18.35 -8.53 -6.31
C TRP A 2 -18.91 -7.12 -6.04
N PRO A 3 -20.16 -6.76 -6.40
CA PRO A 3 -20.69 -5.44 -6.06
C PRO A 3 -20.65 -5.13 -4.55
N SER A 4 -20.85 -6.15 -3.70
CA SER A 4 -20.79 -6.02 -2.25
C SER A 4 -19.35 -5.86 -1.78
N VAL A 5 -18.42 -6.67 -2.29
CA VAL A 5 -16.98 -6.58 -1.98
C VAL A 5 -16.44 -5.21 -2.39
N ARG A 6 -16.77 -4.75 -3.60
CA ARG A 6 -16.38 -3.43 -4.14
C ARG A 6 -16.90 -2.29 -3.26
N ALA A 7 -18.15 -2.37 -2.79
CA ALA A 7 -18.72 -1.39 -1.88
C ALA A 7 -18.03 -1.41 -0.50
N SER A 8 -17.72 -2.59 0.05
CA SER A 8 -16.97 -2.71 1.29
C SER A 8 -15.57 -2.10 1.20
N VAL A 9 -14.92 -2.20 0.04
CA VAL A 9 -13.67 -1.48 -0.24
C VAL A 9 -13.91 0.03 -0.30
N ASP A 10 -14.92 0.52 -1.03
CA ASP A 10 -15.21 1.98 -1.07
C ASP A 10 -15.50 2.59 0.31
N GLU A 11 -16.19 1.83 1.16
CA GLU A 11 -16.62 2.27 2.49
C GLU A 11 -15.57 2.01 3.58
N ALA A 12 -14.44 1.39 3.23
CA ALA A 12 -13.39 1.10 4.18
C ALA A 12 -12.83 2.39 4.80
N THR A 13 -12.45 2.28 6.07
CA THR A 13 -11.88 3.36 6.87
C THR A 13 -10.42 3.10 7.21
N SER A 14 -10.01 1.84 7.28
CA SER A 14 -8.64 1.43 7.54
C SER A 14 -8.35 0.06 6.93
N VAL A 15 -7.06 -0.24 6.69
CA VAL A 15 -6.62 -1.52 6.12
C VAL A 15 -5.13 -1.76 6.39
N ARG A 16 -4.74 -3.03 6.51
CA ARG A 16 -3.35 -3.48 6.43
C ARG A 16 -3.07 -4.02 5.03
N VAL A 17 -1.98 -3.54 4.45
CA VAL A 17 -1.54 -3.85 3.10
C VAL A 17 -0.12 -4.41 3.15
N SER A 18 0.13 -5.50 2.42
CA SER A 18 1.48 -6.00 2.21
C SER A 18 1.64 -6.55 0.80
N GLY A 19 2.78 -6.37 0.15
CA GLY A 19 2.95 -6.91 -1.18
C GLY A 19 4.16 -6.37 -1.92
N ASP A 20 4.28 -6.74 -3.19
CA ASP A 20 5.32 -6.27 -4.10
C ASP A 20 4.70 -5.56 -5.30
N VAL A 21 5.29 -4.43 -5.69
CA VAL A 21 4.95 -3.71 -6.91
C VAL A 21 6.20 -3.57 -7.76
N ARG A 22 6.15 -4.07 -8.99
CA ARG A 22 7.18 -3.83 -10.00
C ARG A 22 6.95 -2.46 -10.63
N GLN A 23 7.99 -1.65 -10.63
CA GLN A 23 8.02 -0.34 -11.27
C GLN A 23 9.33 -0.21 -12.07
N GLY A 24 9.21 -0.18 -13.40
CA GLY A 24 10.37 -0.20 -14.30
C GLY A 24 11.24 -1.45 -14.07
N GLU A 25 12.55 -1.25 -13.85
CA GLU A 25 13.49 -2.35 -13.56
C GLU A 25 13.52 -2.76 -12.07
N GLY A 26 12.74 -2.10 -11.21
CA GLY A 26 12.75 -2.31 -9.76
C GLY A 26 11.49 -3.00 -9.22
N THR A 27 11.61 -3.52 -8.01
CA THR A 27 10.49 -3.98 -7.18
C THR A 27 10.53 -3.20 -5.87
N ILE A 28 9.35 -2.76 -5.44
CA ILE A 28 9.11 -2.11 -4.16
C ILE A 28 8.25 -3.06 -3.35
N ASP A 29 8.75 -3.56 -2.24
CA ASP A 29 7.92 -4.24 -1.26
C ASP A 29 7.28 -3.19 -0.34
N VAL A 30 5.98 -3.31 -0.14
CA VAL A 30 5.16 -2.41 0.66
C VAL A 30 4.64 -3.19 1.85
N GLU A 31 4.75 -2.62 3.04
CA GLU A 31 4.05 -3.09 4.23
C GLU A 31 3.49 -1.86 4.94
N LEU A 32 2.18 -1.65 4.87
CA LEU A 32 1.51 -0.47 5.42
C LEU A 32 0.27 -0.89 6.20
N ALA A 33 -0.08 -0.14 7.23
CA ALA A 33 -1.34 -0.29 7.93
C ALA A 33 -1.82 1.05 8.44
N GLY A 34 -3.09 1.37 8.25
CA GLY A 34 -3.64 2.58 8.83
C GLY A 34 -4.99 3.00 8.28
N ALA A 35 -5.43 4.15 8.75
CA ALA A 35 -6.59 4.87 8.27
C ALA A 35 -6.37 5.42 6.85
N LEU A 36 -7.42 5.37 6.06
CA LEU A 36 -7.41 5.72 4.63
C LEU A 36 -7.54 7.23 4.38
N ASP A 37 -7.80 8.01 5.43
CA ASP A 37 -7.96 9.47 5.40
C ASP A 37 -6.69 10.23 5.81
N ASP A 38 -5.54 9.55 5.83
CA ASP A 38 -4.24 10.05 6.29
C ASP A 38 -4.16 10.40 7.80
N SER A 39 -5.22 10.19 8.59
CA SER A 39 -5.22 10.57 10.01
C SER A 39 -4.24 9.77 10.86
N SER A 40 -3.99 8.51 10.49
CA SER A 40 -3.02 7.67 11.17
C SER A 40 -2.64 6.44 10.36
N TYR A 41 -1.36 6.28 10.04
CA TYR A 41 -0.87 5.09 9.37
C TYR A 41 0.61 4.86 9.69
N ALA A 42 1.09 3.63 9.50
CA ALA A 42 2.51 3.34 9.60
C ALA A 42 2.91 2.15 8.74
N GLY A 43 4.20 2.06 8.48
CA GLY A 43 4.76 0.92 7.78
C GLY A 43 6.12 1.21 7.17
N ARG A 44 6.45 0.45 6.14
CA ARG A 44 7.73 0.53 5.46
C ARG A 44 7.58 0.28 3.96
N LEU A 45 8.42 1.00 3.22
CA LEU A 45 8.66 0.82 1.80
C LEU A 45 10.08 0.28 1.65
N ILE A 46 10.22 -0.88 1.03
CA ILE A 46 11.47 -1.60 0.90
C ILE A 46 11.82 -1.67 -0.57
N GLU A 47 13.00 -1.17 -0.92
CA GLU A 47 13.56 -1.27 -2.26
C GLU A 47 14.93 -1.94 -2.19
N GLN A 48 15.45 -2.35 -3.36
CA GLN A 48 16.85 -2.79 -3.45
C GLN A 48 17.84 -1.77 -2.88
N LYS A 49 17.50 -0.48 -2.92
CA LYS A 49 18.37 0.63 -2.49
C LYS A 49 18.23 1.00 -1.02
N GLY A 50 17.36 0.35 -0.25
CA GLY A 50 17.18 0.61 1.17
C GLY A 50 15.71 0.59 1.58
N THR A 51 15.48 0.86 2.86
CA THR A 51 14.15 0.88 3.46
C THR A 51 13.83 2.28 3.94
N VAL A 52 12.56 2.66 3.80
CA VAL A 52 12.01 3.87 4.40
C VAL A 52 10.84 3.46 5.27
N GLU A 53 10.93 3.73 6.57
CA GLU A 53 9.80 3.61 7.48
C GLU A 53 9.02 4.92 7.53
N VAL A 54 7.71 4.81 7.69
CA VAL A 54 6.79 5.95 7.78
C VAL A 54 5.83 5.76 8.95
N ILE A 55 5.53 6.86 9.64
CA ILE A 55 4.45 6.97 10.62
C ILE A 55 3.74 8.30 10.36
N ALA A 56 2.45 8.30 10.12
CA ALA A 56 1.61 9.48 10.26
C ALA A 56 0.85 9.41 11.58
N ALA A 57 0.97 10.48 12.35
CA ALA A 57 0.21 10.71 13.56
C ALA A 57 -0.12 12.20 13.63
N ASP A 58 -1.41 12.52 13.80
CA ASP A 58 -1.93 13.88 13.72
C ASP A 58 -1.55 14.56 12.38
N ASP A 59 -1.17 15.84 12.41
CA ASP A 59 -0.79 16.62 11.22
C ASP A 59 0.69 16.44 10.81
N THR A 60 1.35 15.36 11.26
CA THR A 60 2.77 15.11 10.98
C THR A 60 3.02 13.71 10.43
N THR A 61 3.76 13.66 9.33
CA THR A 61 4.35 12.44 8.80
C THR A 61 5.81 12.36 9.23
N PHE A 62 6.18 11.29 9.92
CA PHE A 62 7.53 10.96 10.32
C PHE A 62 8.11 9.95 9.34
N ILE A 63 9.32 10.23 8.85
CA ILE A 63 10.01 9.39 7.89
C ILE A 63 11.37 9.00 8.45
N ARG A 64 11.69 7.70 8.42
CA ARG A 64 12.99 7.19 8.84
C ARG A 64 13.62 6.33 7.72
N PRO A 65 14.52 6.90 6.91
CA PRO A 65 15.30 6.12 5.97
C PRO A 65 16.41 5.34 6.68
N ASP A 66 16.71 4.13 6.18
CA ASP A 66 17.89 3.39 6.62
C ASP A 66 19.19 3.95 6.00
N GLU A 67 20.33 3.50 6.53
CA GLU A 67 21.66 3.95 6.06
C GLU A 67 21.89 3.64 4.57
N LYS A 68 21.32 2.53 4.08
CA LYS A 68 21.43 2.11 2.68
C LYS A 68 20.70 3.08 1.76
N PHE A 69 19.48 3.48 2.13
CA PHE A 69 18.66 4.45 1.42
C PHE A 69 19.35 5.80 1.40
N VAL A 70 19.83 6.28 2.55
CA VAL A 70 20.57 7.55 2.64
C VAL A 70 21.82 7.52 1.75
N SER A 71 22.58 6.43 1.77
CA SER A 71 23.78 6.29 0.92
C SER A 71 23.46 6.25 -0.58
N ALA A 72 22.34 5.62 -0.97
CA ALA A 72 21.97 5.43 -2.37
C ALA A 72 21.18 6.60 -2.98
N LYS A 73 20.38 7.30 -2.16
CA LYS A 73 19.35 8.28 -2.59
C LYS A 73 19.40 9.58 -1.80
N GLY A 74 20.09 9.61 -0.67
CA GLY A 74 20.00 10.69 0.32
C GLY A 74 20.50 12.06 -0.18
N GLY A 75 21.48 12.06 -1.08
CA GLY A 75 22.05 13.30 -1.63
C GLY A 75 22.35 14.34 -0.55
N GLU A 76 22.17 15.63 -0.89
CA GLU A 76 22.32 16.72 0.08
C GLU A 76 21.14 16.80 1.08
N THR A 77 19.99 16.23 0.75
CA THR A 77 18.75 16.31 1.54
C THR A 77 18.88 15.61 2.89
N PHE A 78 19.58 14.47 2.91
CA PHE A 78 19.73 13.63 4.10
C PHE A 78 21.15 13.64 4.67
N LYS A 79 22.06 14.46 4.15
CA LYS A 79 23.49 14.45 4.53
C LYS A 79 23.75 14.75 6.01
N ASP A 80 22.87 15.53 6.63
CA ASP A 80 22.97 15.96 8.03
C ASP A 80 21.98 15.20 8.92
N VAL A 81 21.16 14.31 8.35
CA VAL A 81 20.23 13.49 9.12
C VAL A 81 21.00 12.33 9.72
N ASP A 82 20.89 12.15 11.03
CA ASP A 82 21.40 10.96 11.71
C ASP A 82 20.60 9.73 11.26
N PRO A 83 21.23 8.75 10.57
CA PRO A 83 20.54 7.54 10.13
C PRO A 83 19.90 6.82 11.31
N GLY A 84 18.59 6.55 11.23
CA GLY A 84 17.83 5.91 12.30
C GLY A 84 17.04 6.86 13.21
N LEU A 85 17.15 8.18 13.03
CA LEU A 85 16.21 9.14 13.61
C LEU A 85 15.04 9.45 12.67
N TRP A 86 13.89 9.77 13.25
CA TRP A 86 12.67 10.14 12.54
C TRP A 86 12.72 11.60 12.10
N ILE A 87 12.51 11.84 10.82
CA ILE A 87 12.40 13.19 10.27
C ILE A 87 10.93 13.59 10.30
N SER A 88 10.59 14.67 10.99
CA SER A 88 9.24 15.23 10.98
C SER A 88 8.99 16.03 9.69
N VAL A 89 7.96 15.66 8.94
CA VAL A 89 7.49 16.36 7.75
C VAL A 89 6.02 16.75 8.00
N PRO A 90 5.66 18.04 7.92
CA PRO A 90 4.26 18.45 8.00
C PRO A 90 3.43 17.72 6.94
N SER A 91 2.27 17.18 7.32
CA SER A 91 1.38 16.49 6.38
C SER A 91 0.95 17.42 5.23
N GLY A 92 0.78 16.85 4.03
CA GLY A 92 0.39 17.61 2.84
C GLY A 92 1.49 18.42 2.15
N ARG A 93 2.75 18.34 2.60
CA ARG A 93 3.90 18.86 1.84
C ARG A 93 4.34 17.86 0.77
N ASP A 94 4.84 18.41 -0.35
CA ASP A 94 5.52 17.61 -1.38
C ASP A 94 6.63 16.75 -0.75
N GLY A 95 6.55 15.43 -0.96
CA GLY A 95 7.53 14.45 -0.49
C GLY A 95 7.15 13.68 0.78
N ALA A 96 6.03 13.99 1.43
CA ALA A 96 5.43 13.07 2.41
C ALA A 96 4.71 11.92 1.70
N PHE A 97 4.77 10.72 2.25
CA PHE A 97 3.87 9.64 1.85
C PHE A 97 2.42 10.02 2.23
N SER A 98 1.44 9.51 1.49
CA SER A 98 0.01 9.68 1.78
C SER A 98 -0.67 8.34 1.55
N MET A 99 -1.32 7.83 2.61
CA MET A 99 -2.12 6.63 2.58
C MET A 99 -3.36 6.83 1.70
N SER A 100 -3.99 8.02 1.73
CA SER A 100 -5.14 8.34 0.88
C SER A 100 -4.77 8.28 -0.60
N THR A 101 -3.65 8.87 -1.00
CA THR A 101 -3.17 8.83 -2.39
C THR A 101 -2.82 7.40 -2.83
N PHE A 102 -2.16 6.63 -1.95
CA PHE A 102 -1.89 5.22 -2.20
C PHE A 102 -3.19 4.43 -2.42
N TYR A 103 -4.18 4.65 -1.55
CA TYR A 103 -5.46 3.97 -1.59
C TYR A 103 -6.29 4.35 -2.81
N GLU A 104 -6.33 5.62 -3.19
CA GLU A 104 -6.99 6.10 -4.40
C GLU A 104 -6.42 5.42 -5.66
N GLY A 105 -5.09 5.28 -5.73
CA GLY A 105 -4.44 4.54 -6.81
C GLY A 105 -4.83 3.07 -6.84
N PHE A 106 -4.93 2.44 -5.68
CA PHE A 106 -5.43 1.06 -5.55
C PHE A 106 -6.89 0.91 -6.00
N VAL A 107 -7.79 1.75 -5.48
CA VAL A 107 -9.22 1.69 -5.83
C VAL A 107 -9.43 1.93 -7.32
N SER A 108 -8.63 2.83 -7.91
CA SER A 108 -8.67 3.10 -9.35
C SER A 108 -8.19 1.91 -10.21
N ALA A 109 -7.41 0.99 -9.64
CA ALA A 109 -6.98 -0.23 -10.31
C ALA A 109 -7.97 -1.40 -10.15
N LEU A 110 -9.01 -1.25 -9.33
CA LEU A 110 -10.03 -2.27 -9.17
C LEU A 110 -11.09 -2.19 -10.27
N PRO A 111 -11.64 -3.34 -10.69
CA PRO A 111 -12.73 -3.36 -11.65
C PRO A 111 -14.01 -2.72 -11.10
N GLU A 112 -14.81 -2.16 -12.00
CA GLU A 112 -16.10 -1.56 -11.64
C GLU A 112 -17.05 -2.58 -10.99
N ALA A 113 -18.04 -2.10 -10.24
CA ALA A 113 -18.96 -2.98 -9.49
C ALA A 113 -19.73 -3.96 -10.39
N ASP A 114 -19.97 -3.59 -11.65
CA ASP A 114 -20.68 -4.39 -12.66
C ASP A 114 -19.74 -5.11 -13.63
N ALA A 115 -18.42 -5.17 -13.37
CA ALA A 115 -17.43 -5.77 -14.26
C ALA A 115 -17.72 -7.22 -14.67
N PHE A 116 -18.45 -7.97 -13.85
CA PHE A 116 -18.88 -9.33 -14.17
C PHE A 116 -20.18 -9.41 -15.01
N GLY A 117 -20.76 -8.28 -15.41
CA GLY A 117 -21.91 -8.22 -16.32
C GLY A 117 -23.16 -8.98 -15.84
N GLY A 118 -23.30 -9.19 -14.53
CA GLY A 118 -24.36 -10.01 -13.94
C GLY A 118 -24.23 -11.51 -14.18
N GLN A 119 -23.10 -11.97 -14.74
CA GLN A 119 -22.76 -13.39 -14.83
C GLN A 119 -22.17 -13.85 -13.49
N GLU A 120 -22.31 -15.15 -13.18
CA GLU A 120 -21.51 -15.75 -12.11
C GLU A 120 -20.10 -16.01 -12.67
N PRO A 121 -19.08 -15.22 -12.28
CA PRO A 121 -17.74 -15.46 -12.76
C PRO A 121 -17.24 -16.83 -12.27
N GLN A 122 -16.54 -17.55 -13.15
CA GLN A 122 -15.93 -18.82 -12.77
C GLN A 122 -14.79 -18.55 -11.79
N ALA A 123 -15.03 -18.89 -10.52
CA ALA A 123 -14.02 -18.81 -9.48
C ALA A 123 -13.23 -20.12 -9.38
N GLU A 124 -11.92 -20.03 -9.23
CA GLU A 124 -11.12 -21.13 -8.73
C GLU A 124 -11.12 -21.09 -7.19
N THR A 125 -11.47 -22.20 -6.54
CA THR A 125 -11.34 -22.31 -5.08
C THR A 125 -9.95 -22.81 -4.72
N LEU A 126 -9.21 -22.04 -3.93
CA LEU A 126 -7.87 -22.41 -3.46
C LEU A 126 -7.69 -22.06 -1.99
N ARG A 127 -6.50 -22.38 -1.44
CA ARG A 127 -6.10 -21.95 -0.10
C ARG A 127 -4.96 -20.95 -0.17
N LEU A 128 -5.14 -19.80 0.47
CA LEU A 128 -4.12 -18.78 0.67
C LEU A 128 -3.84 -18.70 2.18
N ASP A 129 -2.60 -18.94 2.60
CA ASP A 129 -2.20 -18.97 4.02
C ASP A 129 -3.08 -19.85 4.93
N GLY A 130 -3.65 -20.92 4.36
CA GLY A 130 -4.54 -21.85 5.06
C GLY A 130 -6.02 -21.46 5.06
N GLU A 131 -6.35 -20.23 4.64
CA GLU A 131 -7.71 -19.73 4.45
C GLU A 131 -8.25 -20.12 3.07
N GLN A 132 -9.52 -20.48 2.98
CA GLN A 132 -10.16 -20.77 1.71
C GLN A 132 -10.55 -19.46 1.01
N VAL A 133 -10.15 -19.31 -0.25
CA VAL A 133 -10.44 -18.12 -1.07
C VAL A 133 -10.96 -18.51 -2.45
N PHE A 134 -11.70 -17.59 -3.05
CA PHE A 134 -12.21 -17.64 -4.42
C PHE A 134 -11.36 -16.71 -5.29
N LYS A 135 -10.62 -17.30 -6.22
CA LYS A 135 -9.81 -16.57 -7.21
C LYS A 135 -10.65 -16.31 -8.46
N TYR A 136 -10.74 -15.04 -8.85
CA TYR A 136 -11.33 -14.57 -10.09
C TYR A 136 -10.22 -14.03 -10.97
N SER A 137 -9.89 -14.74 -12.05
CA SER A 137 -8.82 -14.36 -12.96
C SER A 137 -9.30 -13.56 -14.15
N ASP A 138 -8.36 -12.82 -14.75
CA ASP A 138 -8.53 -12.13 -16.03
C ASP A 138 -9.69 -11.11 -16.01
N VAL A 139 -9.93 -10.51 -14.86
CA VAL A 139 -11.01 -9.54 -14.65
C VAL A 139 -10.60 -8.21 -15.28
N ASP A 140 -11.40 -7.73 -16.23
CA ASP A 140 -11.19 -6.44 -16.89
C ASP A 140 -11.39 -5.29 -15.88
N ALA A 141 -10.32 -4.52 -15.67
CA ALA A 141 -10.28 -3.34 -14.80
C ALA A 141 -10.11 -2.03 -15.60
N GLY A 142 -10.50 -2.02 -16.88
CA GLY A 142 -10.40 -0.87 -17.79
C GLY A 142 -8.98 -0.64 -18.34
N ASP A 143 -7.99 -0.51 -17.46
CA ASP A 143 -6.58 -0.26 -17.82
C ASP A 143 -5.74 -1.55 -17.93
N GLY A 144 -6.36 -2.71 -17.69
CA GLY A 144 -5.72 -4.02 -17.77
C GLY A 144 -6.60 -5.13 -17.21
N HIS A 145 -6.00 -6.30 -17.05
CA HIS A 145 -6.63 -7.46 -16.43
C HIS A 145 -5.99 -7.74 -15.07
N VAL A 146 -6.81 -8.08 -14.09
CA VAL A 146 -6.37 -8.39 -12.74
C VAL A 146 -6.92 -9.74 -12.29
N SER A 147 -6.25 -10.36 -11.33
CA SER A 147 -6.80 -11.47 -10.56
C SER A 147 -7.18 -11.00 -9.15
N LEU A 148 -8.43 -11.26 -8.77
CA LEU A 148 -8.99 -10.93 -7.46
C LEU A 148 -9.11 -12.18 -6.60
N TYR A 149 -8.80 -12.07 -5.31
CA TYR A 149 -8.96 -13.15 -4.35
C TYR A 149 -9.89 -12.68 -3.23
N ILE A 150 -11.00 -13.39 -3.06
CA ILE A 150 -12.06 -13.05 -2.13
C ILE A 150 -12.24 -14.19 -1.14
N ASN A 151 -12.29 -13.91 0.16
CA ASN A 151 -12.50 -14.96 1.17
C ASN A 151 -13.98 -15.35 1.31
N GLN A 152 -14.28 -16.20 2.29
CA GLN A 152 -15.66 -16.69 2.52
C GLN A 152 -16.58 -15.64 3.15
N ASP A 153 -16.01 -14.58 3.70
CA ASP A 153 -16.72 -13.46 4.33
C ASP A 153 -16.93 -12.28 3.36
N ASP A 154 -16.74 -12.52 2.05
CA ASP A 154 -16.85 -11.53 0.97
C ASP A 154 -15.86 -10.34 1.09
N GLU A 155 -14.68 -10.58 1.65
CA GLU A 155 -13.59 -9.60 1.74
C GLU A 155 -12.54 -9.82 0.65
N LEU A 156 -12.06 -8.73 0.05
CA LEU A 156 -10.89 -8.77 -0.85
C LEU A 156 -9.63 -8.99 0.00
N VAL A 157 -8.94 -10.10 -0.22
CA VAL A 157 -7.73 -10.47 0.54
C VAL A 157 -6.45 -10.41 -0.29
N ARG A 158 -6.57 -10.44 -1.62
CA ARG A 158 -5.43 -10.24 -2.53
C ARG A 158 -5.87 -9.68 -3.88
N LEU A 159 -5.05 -8.79 -4.42
CA LEU A 159 -5.07 -8.32 -5.80
C LEU A 159 -3.75 -8.73 -6.47
N GLU A 160 -3.83 -9.38 -7.63
CA GLU A 160 -2.70 -9.62 -8.51
C GLU A 160 -2.90 -8.83 -9.80
N VAL A 161 -1.91 -8.01 -10.16
CA VAL A 161 -1.88 -7.29 -11.43
C VAL A 161 -0.91 -8.03 -12.34
N ASP A 162 -1.46 -8.66 -13.39
CA ASP A 162 -0.68 -9.41 -14.34
C ASP A 162 0.02 -8.46 -15.32
N GLY A 163 1.35 -8.52 -15.36
CA GLY A 163 2.17 -7.71 -16.27
C GLY A 163 2.15 -8.16 -17.74
N GLU A 164 1.20 -9.01 -18.12
CA GLU A 164 1.08 -9.60 -19.47
C GLU A 164 0.29 -8.74 -20.46
N SER A 165 -0.15 -7.53 -20.08
CA SER A 165 -0.55 -6.55 -21.09
C SER A 165 0.67 -6.24 -21.96
N ASP A 166 0.53 -6.19 -23.29
CA ASP A 166 1.60 -6.02 -24.31
C ASP A 166 2.60 -4.87 -24.08
N SER A 167 2.37 -4.06 -23.04
CA SER A 167 3.24 -3.04 -22.47
C SER A 167 4.24 -3.67 -21.49
N LYS A 168 5.48 -3.90 -21.92
CA LYS A 168 6.62 -4.30 -21.06
C LYS A 168 6.95 -3.33 -19.90
N ASP A 169 6.16 -2.27 -19.75
CA ASP A 169 6.33 -1.16 -18.82
C ASP A 169 5.11 -0.97 -17.88
N GLY A 170 4.09 -1.84 -17.93
CA GLY A 170 2.93 -1.79 -17.03
C GLY A 170 3.29 -2.24 -15.59
N PRO A 171 2.64 -1.68 -14.55
CA PRO A 171 2.86 -2.15 -13.18
C PRO A 171 2.38 -3.59 -13.06
N ALA A 172 3.20 -4.43 -12.43
CA ALA A 172 2.88 -5.83 -12.16
C ALA A 172 3.20 -6.14 -10.70
N GLY A 173 2.40 -6.93 -10.02
CA GLY A 173 2.61 -7.14 -8.61
C GLY A 173 1.51 -7.89 -7.90
N THR A 174 1.72 -8.12 -6.62
CA THR A 174 0.77 -8.77 -5.73
C THR A 174 0.62 -7.93 -4.49
N ILE A 175 -0.61 -7.58 -4.15
CA ILE A 175 -0.95 -6.87 -2.93
C ILE A 175 -1.94 -7.72 -2.13
N ASP A 176 -1.60 -7.99 -0.87
CA ASP A 176 -2.43 -8.62 0.13
C ASP A 176 -3.09 -7.57 1.02
N PHE A 177 -4.34 -7.84 1.40
CA PHE A 177 -5.15 -6.98 2.26
C PHE A 177 -5.63 -7.77 3.48
N ARG A 178 -5.57 -7.14 4.66
CA ARG A 178 -6.01 -7.69 5.94
C ARG A 178 -6.54 -6.58 6.84
N ASP A 179 -7.19 -6.98 7.93
CA ASP A 179 -7.62 -6.09 9.02
C ASP A 179 -8.49 -4.91 8.53
N TRP A 180 -9.36 -5.15 7.54
CA TRP A 180 -10.27 -4.14 7.01
C TRP A 180 -11.11 -3.52 8.13
N ASN A 181 -11.09 -2.20 8.26
CA ASN A 181 -11.78 -1.43 9.30
C ASN A 181 -11.37 -1.74 10.74
N GLU A 182 -10.29 -2.50 10.95
CA GLU A 182 -9.84 -2.97 12.26
C GLU A 182 -8.44 -2.49 12.63
N VAL A 183 -7.77 -1.73 11.76
CA VAL A 183 -6.43 -1.19 12.08
C VAL A 183 -6.53 -0.08 13.13
N PRO A 184 -5.87 -0.22 14.29
CA PRO A 184 -5.84 0.82 15.30
C PRO A 184 -4.97 2.01 14.87
N PRO A 185 -5.21 3.22 15.41
CA PRO A 185 -4.32 4.35 15.20
C PRO A 185 -2.89 4.04 15.65
N THR A 186 -1.92 4.52 14.88
CA THR A 186 -0.51 4.51 15.23
C THR A 186 -0.13 5.75 16.05
N GLU A 187 0.84 5.57 16.94
CA GLU A 187 1.41 6.63 17.77
C GLU A 187 2.64 7.28 17.10
N ALA A 188 2.84 8.57 17.36
CA ALA A 188 4.05 9.26 16.94
C ALA A 188 5.32 8.61 17.54
N PRO A 189 6.47 8.72 16.86
CA PRO A 189 7.73 8.31 17.46
C PRO A 189 8.02 9.03 18.78
N PRO A 190 8.77 8.40 19.70
CA PRO A 190 9.28 9.07 20.88
C PRO A 190 10.08 10.33 20.52
N GLU A 191 9.92 11.42 21.30
CA GLU A 191 10.54 12.72 21.01
C GLU A 191 12.08 12.66 20.91
N ASP A 192 12.72 11.78 21.68
CA ASP A 192 14.16 11.54 21.67
C ASP A 192 14.66 10.77 20.45
N GLN A 193 13.75 10.22 19.65
CA GLN A 193 14.03 9.56 18.37
C GLN A 193 13.73 10.45 17.16
N ILE A 194 13.22 11.67 17.37
CA ILE A 194 12.95 12.62 16.29
C ILE A 194 14.21 13.45 16.03
N TYR A 195 14.64 13.49 14.77
CA TYR A 195 15.75 14.31 14.32
C TYR A 195 15.46 15.79 14.59
N GLN A 196 16.26 16.37 15.49
CA GLN A 196 16.26 17.79 15.77
C GLN A 196 17.36 18.45 14.92
N ARG A 197 16.98 19.30 13.97
CA ARG A 197 17.97 20.03 13.17
C ARG A 197 18.82 20.92 14.11
N PRO A 198 20.15 20.76 14.16
CA PRO A 198 20.98 21.57 15.03
C PRO A 198 20.90 23.06 14.67
N GLY A 199 20.68 23.92 15.67
CA GLY A 199 20.75 25.39 15.52
C GLY A 199 19.41 26.14 15.40
N PHE A 200 18.29 25.48 15.71
CA PHE A 200 17.00 26.12 16.00
C PHE A 200 16.59 25.86 17.45
#